data_AF-A0A660PAH7-F1
#
_entry.id   AF-A0A660PAH7-F1
#
_cell.length_a   1.000
_cell.length_b   1.000
_cell.length_c   1.000
_cell.angle_alpha   90.00
_cell.angle_beta   90.00
_cell.angle_gamma   90.00
#
_symmetry.space_group_name_H-M   'P 1'
#
loop_
_entity.id
_entity.type
_entity.pdbx_description
1 polymer ?
#
loop_
_entity_poly.entity_id
_entity_poly.type
_entity_poly.pdbx_seq_one_letter_code
_entity_poly.pdbx_strand_id
1 'polypeptide(L)'
;AYPGLLNSFLTLIDWETLDKFMKLARIKPAMPELISFHNQLLALGNIHYQSSQFFKRHFRPVLKKNPAFIKNLHNNDKLKEIAAGLYSDLTTLPSLRQRIEQLGDYYDLEFVRVSLLAMKGAPCELTDAEFTEFCDNYTNTLYGFCHQDVHLSLGYSMHTHDLFALYATGGHAREQGFDDDYDMIVILDSSDPDEIDYCNKIVGKMNSEILKRGILPHHRFADHFGSYVVSFAQLSDHLGSQDEEIFIDQSQILSSRMLVGSSKLEQKLQQEIISPHIFSRGREYIDYMVEEMRSRHTETGGEHCNDIKECCGGLRDIEMLLLMYKAKHRVRDPLSRKFLHRLAELEPRYAEEFRYIEKHFNFIKNLRDIYRLKVAAHNVINREYLPSVAASMGYGDDDKAGESLYNHFLTNTEKAWKIINQLVENIKIK
;
A
#
# COMPACT_ATOMS: atom_id res chain seq x y z
N ALA A 1 11.60 33.55 -10.46
CA ALA A 1 11.00 33.11 -9.18
C ALA A 1 12.00 32.22 -8.44
N TYR A 2 12.02 32.24 -7.11
CA TYR A 2 12.85 31.35 -6.28
C TYR A 2 11.94 30.31 -5.58
N PRO A 3 11.50 29.24 -6.26
CA PRO A 3 10.61 28.22 -5.68
C PRO A 3 11.13 27.64 -4.36
N GLY A 4 12.45 27.48 -4.23
CA GLY A 4 13.08 27.01 -3.00
C GLY A 4 12.85 27.95 -1.81
N LEU A 5 13.00 29.27 -2.00
CA LEU A 5 12.79 30.26 -0.94
C LEU A 5 11.32 30.30 -0.50
N LEU A 6 10.39 30.32 -1.46
CA LEU A 6 8.96 30.30 -1.19
C LEU A 6 8.56 29.00 -0.48
N ASN A 7 9.10 27.87 -0.91
CA ASN A 7 8.84 26.58 -0.27
C ASN A 7 9.36 26.54 1.17
N SER A 8 10.56 27.04 1.42
CA SER A 8 11.11 27.16 2.78
C SER A 8 10.21 28.04 3.65
N PHE A 9 9.74 29.17 3.12
CA PHE A 9 8.81 30.04 3.83
C PHE A 9 7.50 29.31 4.18
N LEU A 10 6.85 28.67 3.20
CA LEU A 10 5.58 27.94 3.42
C LEU A 10 5.73 26.77 4.40
N THR A 11 6.93 26.21 4.53
CA THR A 11 7.21 25.13 5.49
C THR A 11 7.35 25.65 6.93
N LEU A 12 7.70 26.92 7.13
CA LEU A 12 8.03 27.50 8.43
C LEU A 12 6.86 28.23 9.10
N ILE A 13 5.87 28.69 8.31
CA ILE A 13 4.72 29.42 8.85
C ILE A 13 3.70 28.49 9.50
N ASP A 14 3.00 29.00 10.52
CA ASP A 14 1.91 28.27 11.16
C ASP A 14 0.67 28.14 10.26
N TRP A 15 -0.26 27.29 10.68
CA TRP A 15 -1.46 27.00 9.90
C TRP A 15 -2.35 28.23 9.70
N GLU A 16 -2.48 29.11 10.70
CA GLU A 16 -3.31 30.33 10.58
C GLU A 16 -2.74 31.30 9.55
N THR A 17 -1.42 31.46 9.52
CA THR A 17 -0.72 32.30 8.55
C THR A 17 -0.81 31.70 7.16
N LEU A 18 -0.68 30.38 7.05
CA LEU A 18 -0.86 29.66 5.79
C LEU A 18 -2.29 29.76 5.27
N ASP A 19 -3.31 29.67 6.14
CA ASP A 19 -4.71 29.86 5.77
C ASP A 19 -4.96 31.25 5.18
N LYS A 20 -4.47 32.30 5.86
CA LYS A 20 -4.54 33.69 5.37
C LYS A 20 -3.81 33.85 4.03
N PHE A 21 -2.61 33.28 3.92
CA PHE A 21 -1.85 33.27 2.67
C PHE A 21 -2.64 32.61 1.54
N MET A 22 -3.25 31.46 1.79
CA MET A 22 -4.03 30.73 0.78
C MET A 22 -5.29 31.49 0.36
N LYS A 23 -5.99 32.15 1.29
CA LYS A 23 -7.13 33.03 0.98
C LYS A 23 -6.73 34.15 0.02
N LEU A 24 -5.57 34.78 0.23
CA LEU A 24 -5.03 35.80 -0.66
C LEU A 24 -4.56 35.22 -2.00
N ALA A 25 -3.83 34.10 -1.96
CA ALA A 25 -3.27 33.47 -3.15
C ALA A 25 -4.35 32.97 -4.12
N ARG A 26 -5.57 32.65 -3.65
CA ARG A 26 -6.69 32.23 -4.50
C ARG A 26 -7.26 33.34 -5.38
N ILE A 27 -6.94 34.61 -5.11
CA ILE A 27 -7.38 35.73 -5.96
C ILE A 27 -6.68 35.61 -7.31
N LYS A 28 -7.46 35.41 -8.38
CA LYS A 28 -6.94 35.24 -9.73
C LYS A 28 -6.27 36.53 -10.21
N PRO A 29 -5.07 36.46 -10.83
CA PRO A 29 -4.43 37.65 -11.38
C PRO A 29 -5.23 38.22 -12.55
N ALA A 30 -5.24 39.55 -12.67
CA ALA A 30 -5.90 40.24 -13.79
C ALA A 30 -5.17 40.03 -15.13
N MET A 31 -3.85 39.80 -15.09
CA MET A 31 -3.00 39.60 -16.27
C MET A 31 -2.95 38.11 -16.67
N PRO A 32 -3.33 37.74 -17.91
CA PRO A 32 -3.31 36.36 -18.37
C PRO A 32 -1.94 35.68 -18.28
N GLU A 33 -0.86 36.42 -18.48
CA GLU A 33 0.53 35.91 -18.45
C GLU A 33 0.93 35.39 -17.06
N LEU A 34 0.26 35.88 -16.00
CA LEU A 34 0.51 35.47 -14.62
C LEU A 34 -0.25 34.20 -14.22
N ILE A 35 -1.22 33.73 -15.02
CA ILE A 35 -2.07 32.58 -14.68
C ILE A 35 -1.22 31.31 -14.47
N SER A 36 -0.22 31.06 -15.30
CA SER A 36 0.64 29.87 -15.17
C SER A 36 1.41 29.88 -13.84
N PHE A 37 2.00 31.04 -13.48
CA PHE A 37 2.72 31.21 -12.21
C PHE A 37 1.77 31.14 -11.00
N HIS A 38 0.56 31.69 -11.14
CA HIS A 38 -0.49 31.63 -10.14
C HIS A 38 -0.94 30.19 -9.88
N ASN A 39 -1.17 29.39 -10.92
CA ASN A 39 -1.49 27.97 -10.80
C ASN A 39 -0.37 27.20 -10.10
N GLN A 40 0.89 27.50 -10.41
CA GLN A 40 2.04 26.88 -9.75
C GLN A 40 2.10 27.27 -8.26
N LEU A 41 1.88 28.54 -7.94
CA LEU A 41 1.84 29.03 -6.57
C LEU A 41 0.71 28.36 -5.77
N LEU A 42 -0.48 28.28 -6.36
CA LEU A 42 -1.64 27.63 -5.75
C LEU A 42 -1.40 26.14 -5.53
N ALA A 43 -0.81 25.43 -6.50
CA ALA A 43 -0.48 24.02 -6.33
C ALA A 43 0.48 23.80 -5.14
N LEU A 44 1.55 24.59 -5.06
CA LEU A 44 2.51 24.50 -3.96
C LEU A 44 1.87 24.88 -2.62
N GLY A 45 1.09 25.96 -2.57
CA GLY A 45 0.41 26.42 -1.37
C GLY A 45 -0.65 25.41 -0.87
N ASN A 46 -1.45 24.85 -1.77
CA ASN A 46 -2.45 23.82 -1.45
C ASN A 46 -1.79 22.56 -0.88
N ILE A 47 -0.64 22.14 -1.41
CA ILE A 47 0.11 21.02 -0.84
C ILE A 47 0.48 21.32 0.61
N HIS A 48 1.07 22.49 0.90
CA HIS A 48 1.44 22.82 2.28
C HIS A 48 0.22 22.93 3.21
N TYR A 49 -0.89 23.44 2.69
CA TYR A 49 -2.10 23.71 3.46
C TYR A 49 -2.97 22.46 3.71
N GLN A 50 -3.03 21.52 2.77
CA GLN A 50 -4.01 20.44 2.76
C GLN A 50 -3.41 19.03 2.72
N SER A 51 -2.11 18.87 2.99
CA SER A 51 -1.47 17.56 3.07
C SER A 51 -0.91 17.21 4.45
N SER A 52 -0.97 15.93 4.75
CA SER A 52 -0.50 15.32 5.99
C SER A 52 1.02 15.30 6.09
N GLN A 53 1.55 15.03 7.28
CA GLN A 53 2.99 14.77 7.44
C GLN A 53 3.45 13.51 6.70
N PHE A 54 2.56 12.53 6.55
CA PHE A 54 2.82 11.31 5.78
C PHE A 54 3.15 11.62 4.32
N PHE A 55 2.34 12.46 3.66
CA PHE A 55 2.67 12.95 2.32
C PHE A 55 3.92 13.84 2.30
N LYS A 56 4.02 14.79 3.25
CA LYS A 56 5.11 15.79 3.28
C LYS A 56 6.49 15.16 3.46
N ARG A 57 6.58 13.98 4.08
CA ARG A 57 7.82 13.21 4.22
C ARG A 57 8.47 12.90 2.88
N HIS A 58 7.69 12.51 1.87
CA HIS A 58 8.17 12.23 0.51
C HIS A 58 8.30 13.51 -0.33
N PHE A 59 7.45 14.50 -0.08
CA PHE A 59 7.49 15.77 -0.80
C PHE A 59 8.74 16.60 -0.51
N ARG A 60 9.22 16.63 0.74
CA ARG A 60 10.39 17.44 1.14
C ARG A 60 11.68 17.07 0.40
N PRO A 61 12.08 15.79 0.26
CA PRO A 61 13.20 15.38 -0.58
C PRO A 61 13.06 15.83 -2.04
N VAL A 62 11.87 15.65 -2.63
CA VAL A 62 11.56 16.06 -4.01
C VAL A 62 11.80 17.56 -4.20
N LEU A 63 11.35 18.39 -3.25
CA LEU A 63 11.56 19.84 -3.27
C LEU A 63 13.04 20.24 -3.30
N LYS A 64 13.89 19.52 -2.58
CA LYS A 64 15.32 19.82 -2.48
C LYS A 64 16.07 19.43 -3.76
N LYS A 65 15.69 18.32 -4.38
CA LYS A 65 16.47 17.68 -5.45
C LYS A 65 15.93 17.92 -6.86
N ASN A 66 14.64 18.17 -7.02
CA ASN A 66 13.98 18.14 -8.34
C ASN A 66 13.18 19.42 -8.66
N PRO A 67 13.85 20.56 -8.96
CA PRO A 67 13.16 21.82 -9.29
C PRO A 67 12.22 21.74 -10.50
N ALA A 68 12.53 20.88 -11.48
CA ALA A 68 11.68 20.64 -12.64
C ALA A 68 10.33 20.01 -12.25
N PHE A 69 10.33 19.15 -11.24
CA PHE A 69 9.11 18.53 -10.71
C PHE A 69 8.20 19.58 -10.06
N ILE A 70 8.78 20.53 -9.30
CA ILE A 70 8.04 21.64 -8.66
C ILE A 70 7.32 22.54 -9.69
N LYS A 71 7.92 22.74 -10.86
CA LYS A 71 7.31 23.53 -11.94
C LYS A 71 6.06 22.87 -12.53
N ASN A 72 5.93 21.56 -12.38
CA ASN A 72 4.89 20.76 -13.02
C ASN A 72 3.90 20.15 -12.02
N LEU A 73 3.86 20.59 -10.75
CA LEU A 73 2.95 20.02 -9.72
C LEU A 73 1.47 20.00 -10.12
N HIS A 74 1.07 20.86 -11.05
CA HIS A 74 -0.30 20.93 -11.57
C HIS A 74 -0.56 19.96 -12.74
N ASN A 75 0.46 19.37 -13.37
CA ASN A 75 0.37 18.54 -14.58
C ASN A 75 0.93 17.14 -14.31
N ASN A 76 0.06 16.15 -14.07
CA ASN A 76 0.48 14.80 -13.68
C ASN A 76 1.25 14.07 -14.81
N ASP A 77 0.84 14.23 -16.07
CA ASP A 77 1.51 13.60 -17.21
C ASP A 77 2.97 14.03 -17.31
N LYS A 78 3.24 15.32 -17.10
CA LYS A 78 4.61 15.85 -17.06
C LYS A 78 5.40 15.33 -15.86
N LEU A 79 4.78 15.14 -14.70
CA LEU A 79 5.44 14.50 -13.56
C LEU A 79 5.80 13.05 -13.87
N LYS A 80 4.93 12.32 -14.60
CA LYS A 80 5.17 10.94 -15.02
C LYS A 80 6.35 10.85 -15.98
N GLU A 81 6.42 11.75 -16.97
CA GLU A 81 7.57 11.84 -17.89
C GLU A 81 8.88 12.09 -17.13
N ILE A 82 8.89 12.99 -16.13
CA ILE A 82 10.08 13.29 -15.32
C ILE A 82 10.54 12.06 -14.54
N ALA A 83 9.61 11.38 -13.86
CA ALA A 83 9.94 10.21 -13.06
C ALA A 83 10.40 9.02 -13.92
N ALA A 84 9.75 8.79 -15.07
CA ALA A 84 10.17 7.77 -16.04
C ALA A 84 11.57 8.03 -16.60
N GLY A 85 11.92 9.29 -16.89
CA GLY A 85 13.28 9.66 -17.30
C GLY A 85 14.31 9.32 -16.22
N LEU A 86 14.03 9.69 -14.98
CA LEU A 86 14.91 9.43 -13.84
C LEU A 86 15.10 7.92 -13.57
N TYR A 87 14.05 7.12 -13.76
CA TYR A 87 14.16 5.66 -13.69
C TYR A 87 14.98 5.07 -14.84
N SER A 88 14.77 5.57 -16.07
CA SER A 88 15.49 5.08 -17.25
C SER A 88 17.00 5.33 -17.16
N ASP A 89 17.38 6.46 -16.56
CA ASP A 89 18.78 6.87 -16.42
C ASP A 89 19.56 6.06 -15.37
N LEU A 90 18.90 5.22 -14.55
CA LEU A 90 19.56 4.45 -13.48
C LEU A 90 20.75 3.64 -13.98
N THR A 91 20.67 3.05 -15.17
CA THR A 91 21.75 2.22 -15.72
C THR A 91 22.93 3.05 -16.23
N THR A 92 22.73 4.33 -16.52
CA THR A 92 23.76 5.24 -17.04
C THR A 92 24.68 5.79 -15.95
N LEU A 93 24.25 5.74 -14.68
CA LEU A 93 25.02 6.26 -13.57
C LEU A 93 26.28 5.40 -13.31
N PRO A 94 27.42 6.03 -12.98
CA PRO A 94 28.70 5.35 -12.96
C PRO A 94 28.92 4.48 -11.72
N SER A 95 28.32 4.82 -10.58
CA SER A 95 28.49 4.06 -9.33
C SER A 95 27.18 3.45 -8.82
N LEU A 96 27.26 2.25 -8.25
CA LEU A 96 26.11 1.55 -7.65
C LEU A 96 25.42 2.38 -6.57
N ARG A 97 26.19 3.12 -5.77
CA ARG A 97 25.67 4.06 -4.77
C ARG A 97 24.78 5.12 -5.39
N GLN A 98 25.20 5.74 -6.50
CA GLN A 98 24.37 6.74 -7.19
C GLN A 98 23.09 6.12 -7.77
N ARG A 99 23.16 4.87 -8.26
CA ARG A 99 21.98 4.12 -8.72
C ARG A 99 20.96 3.91 -7.62
N ILE A 100 21.42 3.47 -6.44
CA ILE A 100 20.55 3.28 -5.27
C ILE A 100 19.97 4.63 -4.79
N GLU A 101 20.79 5.67 -4.71
CA GLU A 101 20.33 7.01 -4.30
C GLU A 101 19.28 7.57 -5.27
N GLN A 102 19.49 7.43 -6.59
CA GLN A 102 18.54 7.87 -7.61
C GLN A 102 17.27 7.00 -7.64
N LEU A 103 17.38 5.70 -7.37
CA LEU A 103 16.21 4.81 -7.24
C LEU A 103 15.33 5.24 -6.05
N GLY A 104 15.93 5.66 -4.94
CA GLY A 104 15.20 6.27 -3.82
C GLY A 104 14.53 7.60 -4.20
N ASP A 105 15.17 8.41 -5.04
CA ASP A 105 14.58 9.66 -5.53
C ASP A 105 13.43 9.40 -6.51
N TYR A 106 13.53 8.36 -7.35
CA TYR A 106 12.43 7.87 -8.19
C TYR A 106 11.20 7.51 -7.34
N TYR A 107 11.40 6.74 -6.27
CA TYR A 107 10.32 6.37 -5.35
C TYR A 107 9.59 7.61 -4.79
N ASP A 108 10.34 8.57 -4.26
CA ASP A 108 9.74 9.78 -3.68
C ASP A 108 8.98 10.62 -4.73
N LEU A 109 9.48 10.69 -5.97
CA LEU A 109 8.81 11.39 -7.07
C LEU A 109 7.49 10.71 -7.46
N GLU A 110 7.51 9.39 -7.64
CA GLU A 110 6.32 8.61 -7.99
C GLU A 110 5.28 8.65 -6.87
N PHE A 111 5.69 8.47 -5.62
CA PHE A 111 4.81 8.58 -4.45
C PHE A 111 4.09 9.94 -4.45
N VAL A 112 4.84 11.03 -4.61
CA VAL A 112 4.25 12.39 -4.67
C VAL A 112 3.32 12.53 -5.86
N ARG A 113 3.72 12.06 -7.05
CA ARG A 113 2.94 12.14 -8.28
C ARG A 113 1.58 11.44 -8.13
N VAL A 114 1.58 10.18 -7.69
CA VAL A 114 0.36 9.38 -7.52
C VAL A 114 -0.51 9.93 -6.39
N SER A 115 0.10 10.44 -5.32
CA SER A 115 -0.63 11.14 -4.24
C SER A 115 -1.34 12.41 -4.73
N LEU A 116 -0.69 13.21 -5.59
CA LEU A 116 -1.31 14.39 -6.20
C LEU A 116 -2.46 14.02 -7.15
N LEU A 117 -2.35 12.87 -7.82
CA LEU A 117 -3.43 12.33 -8.65
C LEU A 117 -4.64 11.95 -7.78
N ALA A 118 -4.42 11.22 -6.68
CA ALA A 118 -5.46 10.86 -5.72
C ALA A 118 -6.13 12.09 -5.10
N MET A 119 -5.35 13.05 -4.58
CA MET A 119 -5.87 14.28 -3.97
C MET A 119 -6.67 15.16 -4.95
N LYS A 120 -6.48 15.00 -6.26
CA LYS A 120 -7.32 15.66 -7.29
C LYS A 120 -8.65 14.96 -7.57
N GLY A 121 -8.91 13.84 -6.91
CA GLY A 121 -10.13 13.04 -7.06
C GLY A 121 -10.05 11.99 -8.17
N ALA A 122 -8.84 11.54 -8.54
CA ALA A 122 -8.73 10.38 -9.41
C ALA A 122 -9.32 9.13 -8.74
N PRO A 123 -9.92 8.20 -9.51
CA PRO A 123 -10.42 6.94 -8.96
C PRO A 123 -9.31 6.12 -8.32
N CYS A 124 -9.60 5.46 -7.19
CA CYS A 124 -8.58 4.71 -6.44
C CYS A 124 -8.02 3.55 -7.25
N GLU A 125 -8.78 3.01 -8.21
CA GLU A 125 -8.34 1.95 -9.11
C GLU A 125 -7.13 2.36 -9.94
N LEU A 126 -7.14 3.60 -10.41
CA LEU A 126 -6.03 4.16 -11.17
C LEU A 126 -4.83 4.39 -10.26
N THR A 127 -5.05 4.99 -9.08
CA THR A 127 -3.96 5.33 -8.18
C THR A 127 -3.33 4.10 -7.55
N ASP A 128 -4.11 3.08 -7.16
CA ASP A 128 -3.62 1.82 -6.64
C ASP A 128 -2.80 1.05 -7.69
N ALA A 129 -3.24 1.06 -8.95
CA ALA A 129 -2.50 0.43 -10.05
C ALA A 129 -1.15 1.13 -10.30
N GLU A 130 -1.14 2.46 -10.42
CA GLU A 130 0.12 3.19 -10.59
C GLU A 130 1.03 3.07 -9.36
N PHE A 131 0.46 3.04 -8.15
CA PHE A 131 1.22 2.85 -6.92
C PHE A 131 1.89 1.49 -6.87
N THR A 132 1.12 0.43 -7.15
CA THR A 132 1.64 -0.94 -7.20
C THR A 132 2.74 -1.07 -8.23
N GLU A 133 2.56 -0.50 -9.43
CA GLU A 133 3.55 -0.56 -10.51
C GLU A 133 4.90 0.05 -10.11
N PHE A 134 4.91 1.28 -9.56
CA PHE A 134 6.19 1.89 -9.20
C PHE A 134 6.82 1.22 -7.97
N CYS A 135 6.02 0.72 -7.02
CA CYS A 135 6.52 -0.02 -5.87
C CYS A 135 7.15 -1.36 -6.27
N ASP A 136 6.56 -2.08 -7.23
CA ASP A 136 7.11 -3.30 -7.81
C ASP A 136 8.45 -3.02 -8.51
N ASN A 137 8.47 -1.98 -9.36
CA ASN A 137 9.68 -1.54 -10.07
C ASN A 137 10.80 -1.15 -9.10
N TYR A 138 10.46 -0.40 -8.04
CA TYR A 138 11.39 -0.01 -6.99
C TYR A 138 11.96 -1.23 -6.28
N THR A 139 11.10 -2.14 -5.81
CA THR A 139 11.52 -3.30 -5.01
C THR A 139 12.39 -4.26 -5.81
N ASN A 140 11.98 -4.57 -7.05
CA ASN A 140 12.74 -5.46 -7.93
C ASN A 140 14.12 -4.88 -8.30
N THR A 141 14.16 -3.58 -8.65
CA THR A 141 15.43 -2.91 -8.98
C THR A 141 16.34 -2.78 -7.75
N LEU A 142 15.76 -2.46 -6.59
CA LEU A 142 16.50 -2.37 -5.33
C LEU A 142 17.12 -3.71 -4.96
N TYR A 143 16.37 -4.81 -5.09
CA TYR A 143 16.90 -6.16 -4.91
C TYR A 143 18.13 -6.39 -5.81
N GLY A 144 18.03 -6.08 -7.11
CA GLY A 144 19.14 -6.24 -8.05
C GLY A 144 20.39 -5.44 -7.64
N PHE A 145 20.21 -4.18 -7.21
CA PHE A 145 21.32 -3.36 -6.74
C PHE A 145 21.90 -3.83 -5.40
N CYS A 146 21.07 -4.23 -4.44
CA CYS A 146 21.53 -4.76 -3.15
C CYS A 146 22.26 -6.11 -3.32
N HIS A 147 21.76 -6.98 -4.21
CA HIS A 147 22.44 -8.22 -4.58
C HIS A 147 23.84 -7.93 -5.17
N GLN A 148 23.93 -6.99 -6.11
CA GLN A 148 25.21 -6.56 -6.66
C GLN A 148 26.14 -5.97 -5.58
N ASP A 149 25.60 -5.19 -4.64
CA ASP A 149 26.38 -4.57 -3.57
C ASP A 149 26.95 -5.60 -2.59
N VAL A 150 26.16 -6.62 -2.21
CA VAL A 150 26.65 -7.74 -1.38
C VAL A 150 27.75 -8.51 -2.11
N HIS A 151 27.54 -8.81 -3.39
CA HIS A 151 28.55 -9.50 -4.21
C HIS A 151 29.89 -8.76 -4.24
N LEU A 152 29.85 -7.44 -4.51
CA LEU A 152 31.06 -6.60 -4.53
C LEU A 152 31.71 -6.48 -3.15
N SER A 153 30.91 -6.44 -2.08
CA SER A 153 31.39 -6.30 -0.70
C SER A 153 32.07 -7.58 -0.19
N LEU A 154 31.56 -8.75 -0.56
CA LEU A 154 32.08 -10.04 -0.10
C LEU A 154 33.17 -10.63 -1.02
N GLY A 155 33.26 -10.15 -2.26
CA GLY A 155 34.25 -10.64 -3.24
C GLY A 155 33.91 -12.00 -3.85
N TYR A 156 32.73 -12.56 -3.56
CA TYR A 156 32.22 -13.79 -4.17
C TYR A 156 30.71 -13.70 -4.41
N SER A 157 30.19 -14.55 -5.30
CA SER A 157 28.75 -14.68 -5.59
C SER A 157 28.28 -16.07 -5.17
N MET A 158 27.06 -16.15 -4.65
CA MET A 158 26.34 -17.42 -4.51
C MET A 158 25.27 -17.52 -5.60
N HIS A 159 25.11 -18.68 -6.21
CA HIS A 159 24.10 -18.91 -7.26
C HIS A 159 22.72 -19.13 -6.63
N THR A 160 22.09 -18.04 -6.17
CA THR A 160 20.78 -18.08 -5.49
C THR A 160 19.60 -17.68 -6.38
N HIS A 161 19.83 -17.41 -7.67
CA HIS A 161 18.80 -16.87 -8.58
C HIS A 161 17.54 -17.74 -8.67
N ASP A 162 17.70 -19.06 -8.69
CA ASP A 162 16.59 -20.01 -8.73
C ASP A 162 16.14 -20.51 -7.35
N LEU A 163 16.75 -19.99 -6.28
CA LEU A 163 16.49 -20.38 -4.89
C LEU A 163 15.80 -19.28 -4.10
N PHE A 164 16.05 -18.01 -4.43
CA PHE A 164 15.57 -16.85 -3.70
C PHE A 164 14.23 -16.36 -4.25
N ALA A 165 13.25 -16.21 -3.38
CA ALA A 165 12.00 -15.52 -3.69
C ALA A 165 11.66 -14.47 -2.62
N LEU A 166 11.31 -13.27 -3.06
CA LEU A 166 10.77 -12.21 -2.23
C LEU A 166 9.31 -12.00 -2.61
N TYR A 167 8.45 -12.11 -1.62
CA TYR A 167 7.02 -11.90 -1.72
C TYR A 167 6.65 -10.63 -0.99
N ALA A 168 5.85 -9.77 -1.63
CA ALA A 168 5.06 -8.80 -0.88
C ALA A 168 4.00 -9.53 -0.06
N THR A 169 3.68 -8.99 1.10
CA THR A 169 2.41 -9.21 1.80
C THR A 169 1.75 -7.86 2.08
N GLY A 170 0.89 -7.76 3.10
CA GLY A 170 0.31 -6.47 3.46
C GLY A 170 -0.55 -5.87 2.35
N GLY A 171 -0.74 -4.56 2.37
CA GLY A 171 -1.49 -3.88 1.31
C GLY A 171 -0.78 -3.91 -0.06
N HIS A 172 0.55 -3.99 -0.09
CA HIS A 172 1.30 -4.07 -1.35
C HIS A 172 0.97 -5.34 -2.15
N ALA A 173 0.84 -6.49 -1.49
CA ALA A 173 0.39 -7.73 -2.14
C ALA A 173 -1.07 -7.69 -2.57
N ARG A 174 -1.90 -6.88 -1.89
CA ARG A 174 -3.32 -6.68 -2.19
C ARG A 174 -3.56 -5.66 -3.31
N GLU A 175 -2.49 -5.17 -3.96
CA GLU A 175 -2.54 -4.12 -4.98
C GLU A 175 -3.15 -2.82 -4.43
N GLN A 176 -2.75 -2.41 -3.22
CA GLN A 176 -3.24 -1.22 -2.53
C GLN A 176 -2.14 -0.17 -2.37
N GLY A 177 -2.48 1.11 -2.54
CA GLY A 177 -1.57 2.22 -2.36
C GLY A 177 -1.62 2.87 -0.97
N PHE A 178 -0.61 3.71 -0.71
CA PHE A 178 -0.50 4.64 0.42
C PHE A 178 -0.38 4.02 1.82
N ASP A 179 0.11 2.80 1.91
CA ASP A 179 0.56 2.21 3.17
C ASP A 179 1.92 2.78 3.61
N ASP A 180 2.21 2.71 4.91
CA ASP A 180 3.41 3.28 5.54
C ASP A 180 4.46 2.22 5.91
N ASP A 181 4.14 0.96 5.66
CA ASP A 181 4.96 -0.23 5.87
C ASP A 181 5.15 -1.03 4.57
N TYR A 182 6.25 -1.78 4.53
CA TYR A 182 6.57 -2.75 3.48
C TYR A 182 6.60 -4.13 4.13
N ASP A 183 5.45 -4.80 4.11
CA ASP A 183 5.36 -6.18 4.56
C ASP A 183 5.96 -7.12 3.50
N MET A 184 6.95 -7.91 3.90
CA MET A 184 7.66 -8.83 3.02
C MET A 184 7.87 -10.19 3.66
N ILE A 185 7.89 -11.23 2.82
CA ILE A 185 8.35 -12.57 3.17
C ILE A 185 9.45 -12.95 2.19
N VAL A 186 10.60 -13.39 2.70
CA VAL A 186 11.70 -13.88 1.86
C VAL A 186 11.88 -15.37 2.10
N ILE A 187 11.68 -16.16 1.05
CA ILE A 187 11.76 -17.62 1.09
C ILE A 187 12.97 -18.07 0.28
N LEU A 188 13.75 -18.98 0.84
CA LEU A 188 14.89 -19.61 0.18
C LEU A 188 14.64 -21.11 -0.02
N ASP A 189 14.88 -21.59 -1.24
CA ASP A 189 14.93 -23.02 -1.54
C ASP A 189 16.28 -23.65 -1.18
N SER A 190 16.69 -23.45 0.06
CA SER A 190 17.88 -24.03 0.65
C SER A 190 17.80 -23.93 2.17
N SER A 191 18.44 -24.88 2.85
CA SER A 191 18.66 -24.84 4.30
C SER A 191 20.13 -24.68 4.65
N ASP A 192 20.98 -24.38 3.66
CA ASP A 192 22.40 -24.07 3.89
C ASP A 192 22.52 -22.74 4.67
N PRO A 193 23.12 -22.75 5.88
CA PRO A 193 23.30 -21.55 6.68
C PRO A 193 24.08 -20.43 5.96
N ASP A 194 25.04 -20.77 5.11
CA ASP A 194 25.86 -19.78 4.42
C ASP A 194 25.06 -19.07 3.32
N GLU A 195 24.18 -19.80 2.63
CA GLU A 195 23.26 -19.22 1.64
C GLU A 195 22.18 -18.35 2.31
N ILE A 196 21.66 -18.79 3.46
CA ILE A 196 20.73 -18.02 4.28
C ILE A 196 21.39 -16.71 4.75
N ASP A 197 22.61 -16.75 5.27
CA ASP A 197 23.35 -15.57 5.71
C ASP A 197 23.64 -14.60 4.55
N TYR A 198 24.03 -15.14 3.39
CA TYR A 198 24.22 -14.34 2.17
C TYR A 198 22.95 -13.59 1.77
N CYS A 199 21.80 -14.28 1.73
CA CYS A 199 20.51 -13.67 1.39
C CYS A 199 20.04 -12.69 2.48
N ASN A 200 20.28 -12.96 3.76
CA ASN A 200 19.99 -12.02 4.85
C ASN A 200 20.74 -10.70 4.70
N LYS A 201 22.00 -10.71 4.25
CA LYS A 201 22.77 -9.49 3.97
C LYS A 201 22.14 -8.65 2.85
N ILE A 202 21.58 -9.30 1.82
CA ILE A 202 20.87 -8.61 0.74
C ILE A 202 19.64 -7.92 1.30
N VAL A 203 18.79 -8.66 2.03
CA VAL A 203 17.55 -8.13 2.62
C VAL A 203 17.85 -7.02 3.63
N GLY A 204 18.90 -7.16 4.44
CA GLY A 204 19.34 -6.12 5.38
C GLY A 204 19.74 -4.81 4.68
N LYS A 205 20.40 -4.88 3.52
CA LYS A 205 20.68 -3.69 2.70
C LYS A 205 19.40 -3.10 2.09
N MET A 206 18.49 -3.93 1.58
CA MET A 206 17.20 -3.45 1.08
C MET A 206 16.42 -2.71 2.18
N ASN A 207 16.28 -3.32 3.37
CA ASN A 207 15.63 -2.73 4.53
C ASN A 207 16.24 -1.36 4.88
N SER A 208 17.57 -1.24 4.81
CA SER A 208 18.27 0.02 5.05
C SER A 208 17.89 1.13 4.06
N GLU A 209 17.73 0.80 2.78
CA GLU A 209 17.34 1.78 1.75
C GLU A 209 15.85 2.15 1.83
N ILE A 210 14.98 1.18 2.15
CA ILE A 210 13.55 1.41 2.39
C ILE A 210 13.35 2.33 3.61
N LEU A 211 14.05 2.06 4.72
CA LEU A 211 14.02 2.88 5.94
C LEU A 211 14.45 4.32 5.70
N LYS A 212 15.41 4.57 4.78
CA LYS A 212 15.80 5.95 4.42
C LYS A 212 14.69 6.74 3.75
N ARG A 213 13.64 6.09 3.23
CA ARG A 213 12.42 6.75 2.73
C ARG A 213 11.38 6.98 3.83
N GLY A 214 11.68 6.53 5.06
CA GLY A 214 10.78 6.58 6.21
C GLY A 214 9.65 5.56 6.14
N ILE A 215 9.83 4.50 5.36
CA ILE A 215 8.92 3.35 5.27
C ILE A 215 9.47 2.26 6.19
N LEU A 216 8.61 1.60 6.94
CA LEU A 216 9.02 0.52 7.84
C LEU A 216 8.97 -0.83 7.12
N PRO A 217 10.10 -1.51 6.87
CA PRO A 217 10.09 -2.91 6.43
C PRO A 217 9.61 -3.78 7.58
N HIS A 218 8.70 -4.70 7.31
CA HIS A 218 8.15 -5.61 8.29
C HIS A 218 8.22 -7.05 7.77
N HIS A 219 8.77 -7.94 8.59
CA HIS A 219 9.05 -9.33 8.24
C HIS A 219 8.44 -10.23 9.30
N ARG A 220 7.16 -10.58 9.14
CA ARG A 220 6.42 -11.35 10.14
C ARG A 220 7.11 -12.65 10.56
N PHE A 221 7.70 -13.37 9.60
CA PHE A 221 8.41 -14.61 9.90
C PHE A 221 9.77 -14.40 10.60
N ALA A 222 10.32 -13.18 10.59
CA ALA A 222 11.51 -12.89 11.36
C ALA A 222 11.24 -12.95 12.87
N ASP A 223 10.01 -12.69 13.32
CA ASP A 223 9.62 -12.82 14.73
C ASP A 223 9.61 -14.29 15.19
N HIS A 224 9.35 -15.22 14.27
CA HIS A 224 9.34 -16.66 14.53
C HIS A 224 10.74 -17.30 14.42
N PHE A 225 11.54 -16.87 13.44
CA PHE A 225 12.81 -17.54 13.10
C PHE A 225 14.07 -16.74 13.44
N GLY A 226 13.94 -15.48 13.87
CA GLY A 226 15.08 -14.59 14.12
C GLY A 226 15.88 -14.25 12.84
N SER A 227 15.28 -14.40 11.67
CA SER A 227 15.93 -14.23 10.36
C SER A 227 14.97 -13.61 9.36
N TYR A 228 15.47 -12.74 8.48
CA TYR A 228 14.64 -12.17 7.41
C TYR A 228 14.31 -13.21 6.32
N VAL A 229 15.14 -14.25 6.20
CA VAL A 229 15.04 -15.29 5.18
C VAL A 229 14.67 -16.61 5.84
N VAL A 230 13.60 -17.24 5.35
CA VAL A 230 13.11 -18.53 5.85
C VAL A 230 13.24 -19.60 4.76
N SER A 231 13.63 -20.83 5.11
CA SER A 231 13.62 -21.93 4.15
C SER A 231 12.23 -22.51 3.95
N PHE A 232 12.00 -23.17 2.81
CA PHE A 232 10.75 -23.93 2.60
C PHE A 232 10.48 -24.96 3.71
N ALA A 233 11.53 -25.63 4.21
CA ALA A 233 11.40 -26.61 5.28
C ALA A 233 10.94 -25.97 6.59
N GLN A 234 11.58 -24.88 7.02
CA GLN A 234 11.19 -24.13 8.22
C GLN A 234 9.76 -23.64 8.13
N LEU A 235 9.37 -23.13 6.96
CA LEU A 235 8.03 -22.61 6.75
C LEU A 235 6.96 -23.71 6.77
N SER A 236 7.26 -24.86 6.16
CA SER A 236 6.38 -26.03 6.17
C SER A 236 6.18 -26.57 7.59
N ASP A 237 7.27 -26.70 8.36
CA ASP A 237 7.23 -27.20 9.73
C ASP A 237 6.40 -26.26 10.64
N HIS A 238 6.60 -24.95 10.50
CA HIS A 238 5.86 -23.93 11.26
C HIS A 238 4.36 -23.96 10.96
N LEU A 239 3.98 -23.93 9.68
CA LEU A 239 2.56 -23.93 9.27
C LEU A 239 1.86 -25.28 9.50
N GLY A 240 2.63 -26.36 9.67
CA GLY A 240 2.15 -27.68 10.06
C GLY A 240 1.86 -27.81 11.57
N SER A 241 2.18 -26.81 12.38
CA SER A 241 1.92 -26.82 13.82
C SER A 241 0.41 -26.78 14.14
N GLN A 242 0.08 -27.13 15.39
CA GLN A 242 -1.29 -27.14 15.95
C GLN A 242 -1.57 -25.85 16.75
N ASP A 243 -0.81 -24.77 16.49
CA ASP A 243 -1.03 -23.48 17.17
C ASP A 243 -2.33 -22.83 16.68
N GLU A 244 -3.16 -22.35 17.61
CA GLU A 244 -4.43 -21.67 17.30
C GLU A 244 -4.20 -20.33 16.59
N GLU A 245 -3.03 -19.71 16.71
CA GLU A 245 -2.70 -18.45 16.02
C GLU A 245 -2.10 -18.64 14.61
N ILE A 246 -1.86 -19.89 14.20
CA ILE A 246 -1.18 -20.20 12.92
C ILE A 246 -1.96 -19.68 11.70
N PHE A 247 -3.29 -19.53 11.81
CA PHE A 247 -4.13 -19.03 10.73
C PHE A 247 -3.75 -17.59 10.31
N ILE A 248 -3.13 -16.80 11.20
CA ILE A 248 -2.67 -15.45 10.88
C ILE A 248 -1.47 -15.52 9.91
N ASP A 249 -0.53 -16.44 10.16
CA ASP A 249 0.63 -16.69 9.30
C ASP A 249 0.21 -17.33 7.97
N GLN A 250 -0.73 -18.27 8.03
CA GLN A 250 -1.37 -18.85 6.85
C GLN A 250 -2.04 -17.75 6.01
N SER A 251 -2.74 -16.80 6.62
CA SER A 251 -3.38 -15.68 5.92
C SER A 251 -2.36 -14.78 5.24
N GLN A 252 -1.24 -14.50 5.92
CA GLN A 252 -0.15 -13.69 5.37
C GLN A 252 0.46 -14.34 4.14
N ILE A 253 0.81 -15.63 4.21
CA ILE A 253 1.29 -16.37 3.05
C ILE A 253 0.22 -16.50 2.00
N LEU A 254 -1.03 -16.83 2.34
CA LEU A 254 -2.13 -16.97 1.40
C LEU A 254 -2.36 -15.68 0.59
N SER A 255 -2.12 -14.52 1.20
CA SER A 255 -2.25 -13.20 0.57
C SER A 255 -1.01 -12.74 -0.21
N SER A 256 0.10 -13.49 -0.14
CA SER A 256 1.39 -13.03 -0.68
C SER A 256 1.43 -12.99 -2.21
N ARG A 257 2.28 -12.12 -2.76
CA ARG A 257 2.52 -11.98 -4.21
C ARG A 257 4.02 -11.91 -4.48
N MET A 258 4.53 -12.79 -5.33
CA MET A 258 5.95 -12.80 -5.67
C MET A 258 6.34 -11.53 -6.43
N LEU A 259 7.37 -10.84 -5.94
CA LEU A 259 7.98 -9.67 -6.59
C LEU A 259 9.30 -10.04 -7.26
N VAL A 260 10.09 -10.87 -6.58
CA VAL A 260 11.38 -11.37 -7.05
C VAL A 260 11.37 -12.89 -6.91
N GLY A 261 11.84 -13.60 -7.94
CA GLY A 261 11.91 -15.05 -7.94
C GLY A 261 11.47 -15.64 -9.28
N SER A 262 11.43 -16.96 -9.36
CA SER A 262 11.06 -17.70 -10.56
C SER A 262 9.68 -18.34 -10.42
N SER A 263 9.02 -18.60 -11.56
CA SER A 263 7.74 -19.32 -11.58
C SER A 263 7.83 -20.72 -10.96
N LYS A 264 9.03 -21.33 -10.97
CA LYS A 264 9.31 -22.59 -10.27
C LYS A 264 9.13 -22.45 -8.75
N LEU A 265 9.60 -21.36 -8.15
CA LEU A 265 9.46 -21.10 -6.72
C LEU A 265 8.00 -20.81 -6.33
N GLU A 266 7.26 -20.09 -7.17
CA GLU A 266 5.81 -19.89 -6.95
C GLU A 266 5.04 -21.23 -7.00
N GLN A 267 5.36 -22.09 -7.98
CA GLN A 267 4.77 -23.43 -8.06
C GLN A 267 5.12 -24.27 -6.82
N LYS A 268 6.37 -24.19 -6.36
CA LYS A 268 6.81 -24.87 -5.15
C LYS A 268 6.08 -24.37 -3.91
N LEU A 269 5.93 -23.06 -3.73
CA LEU A 269 5.11 -22.46 -2.66
C LEU A 269 3.68 -22.96 -2.70
N GLN A 270 3.07 -23.01 -3.88
CA GLN A 270 1.72 -23.52 -4.04
C GLN A 270 1.61 -25.00 -3.66
N GLN A 271 2.54 -25.84 -4.10
CA GLN A 271 2.48 -27.30 -3.93
C GLN A 271 2.88 -27.75 -2.53
N GLU A 272 3.94 -27.19 -1.97
CA GLU A 272 4.56 -27.67 -0.72
C GLU A 272 4.07 -26.91 0.52
N ILE A 273 3.57 -25.67 0.34
CA ILE A 273 3.16 -24.84 1.48
C ILE A 273 1.64 -24.60 1.47
N ILE A 274 1.12 -23.93 0.44
CA ILE A 274 -0.26 -23.45 0.45
C ILE A 274 -1.27 -24.61 0.36
N SER A 275 -1.03 -25.55 -0.55
CA SER A 275 -1.95 -26.68 -0.76
C SER A 275 -2.08 -27.59 0.47
N PRO A 276 -0.99 -28.08 1.09
CA PRO A 276 -1.10 -28.97 2.25
C PRO A 276 -1.55 -28.24 3.53
N HIS A 277 -1.04 -27.04 3.79
CA HIS A 277 -1.24 -26.39 5.10
C HIS A 277 -2.47 -25.48 5.15
N ILE A 278 -2.98 -25.02 4.01
CA ILE A 278 -4.12 -24.10 3.95
C ILE A 278 -5.30 -24.71 3.20
N PHE A 279 -5.13 -25.08 1.92
CA PHE A 279 -6.26 -25.53 1.10
C PHE A 279 -6.80 -26.90 1.49
N SER A 280 -5.93 -27.82 1.91
CA SER A 280 -6.34 -29.13 2.42
C SER A 280 -7.01 -29.04 3.79
N ARG A 281 -6.67 -28.00 4.57
CA ARG A 281 -7.28 -27.63 5.86
C ARG A 281 -8.28 -26.49 5.71
N GLY A 282 -8.83 -26.27 4.52
CA GLY A 282 -9.61 -25.08 4.20
C GLY A 282 -10.82 -24.87 5.10
N ARG A 283 -11.43 -25.96 5.61
CA ARG A 283 -12.56 -25.87 6.54
C ARG A 283 -12.15 -25.30 7.89
N GLU A 284 -11.09 -25.88 8.46
CA GLU A 284 -10.51 -25.43 9.72
C GLU A 284 -10.04 -23.98 9.63
N TYR A 285 -9.33 -23.62 8.55
CA TYR A 285 -8.90 -22.24 8.30
C TYR A 285 -10.09 -21.25 8.25
N ILE A 286 -11.17 -21.61 7.54
CA ILE A 286 -12.37 -20.77 7.47
C ILE A 286 -13.05 -20.67 8.84
N ASP A 287 -13.16 -21.78 9.58
CA ASP A 287 -13.78 -21.77 10.91
C ASP A 287 -13.00 -20.86 11.88
N TYR A 288 -11.66 -20.90 11.90
CA TYR A 288 -10.84 -19.93 12.66
C TYR A 288 -11.07 -18.48 12.24
N MET A 289 -11.12 -18.21 10.93
CA MET A 289 -11.38 -16.85 10.42
C MET A 289 -12.78 -16.34 10.81
N VAL A 290 -13.78 -17.20 10.87
CA VAL A 290 -15.13 -16.84 11.32
C VAL A 290 -15.14 -16.47 12.79
N GLU A 291 -14.48 -17.26 13.64
CA GLU A 291 -14.42 -16.96 15.08
C GLU A 291 -13.61 -15.70 15.37
N GLU A 292 -12.50 -15.47 14.66
CA GLU A 292 -11.72 -14.22 14.75
C GLU A 292 -12.58 -13.00 14.35
N MET A 293 -13.36 -13.10 13.27
CA MET A 293 -14.23 -12.02 12.83
C MET A 293 -15.30 -11.69 13.89
N ARG A 294 -15.90 -12.72 14.50
CA ARG A 294 -16.89 -12.56 15.57
C ARG A 294 -16.27 -11.94 16.83
N SER A 295 -15.11 -12.45 17.25
CA SER A 295 -14.38 -11.95 18.42
C SER A 295 -14.12 -10.45 18.29
N ARG A 296 -13.55 -10.04 17.15
CA ARG A 296 -13.29 -8.62 16.84
C ARG A 296 -14.56 -7.76 16.91
N HIS A 297 -15.70 -8.23 16.40
CA HIS A 297 -16.96 -7.47 16.50
C HIS A 297 -17.51 -7.37 17.93
N THR A 298 -17.22 -8.35 18.80
CA THR A 298 -17.62 -8.28 20.21
C THR A 298 -16.74 -7.34 21.04
N GLU A 299 -15.44 -7.30 20.78
CA GLU A 299 -14.49 -6.41 21.46
C GLU A 299 -14.65 -4.95 21.05
N THR A 300 -15.10 -4.69 19.81
CA THR A 300 -15.15 -3.35 19.21
C THR A 300 -16.46 -2.57 19.46
N GLY A 301 -17.30 -3.02 20.41
CA GLY A 301 -18.59 -2.38 20.73
C GLY A 301 -18.51 -0.85 20.86
N GLY A 302 -19.23 -0.14 19.98
CA GLY A 302 -19.49 1.32 20.06
C GLY A 302 -18.33 2.25 19.67
N GLU A 303 -17.11 1.98 20.12
CA GLU A 303 -15.98 2.94 20.06
C GLU A 303 -15.21 2.93 18.71
N HIS A 304 -15.25 1.83 17.95
CA HIS A 304 -14.54 1.70 16.67
C HIS A 304 -15.36 2.05 15.43
N CYS A 305 -16.56 2.64 15.57
CA CYS A 305 -17.40 3.02 14.43
C CYS A 305 -16.69 3.99 13.45
N ASN A 306 -15.65 4.68 13.93
CA ASN A 306 -14.86 5.63 13.15
C ASN A 306 -13.57 5.03 12.56
N ASP A 307 -13.18 3.80 12.91
CA ASP A 307 -12.00 3.16 12.34
C ASP A 307 -12.35 2.52 10.99
N ILE A 308 -11.92 3.14 9.88
CA ILE A 308 -12.22 2.65 8.52
C ILE A 308 -11.76 1.20 8.30
N LYS A 309 -10.70 0.80 8.99
CA LYS A 309 -10.09 -0.52 8.83
C LYS A 309 -10.77 -1.55 9.71
N GLU A 310 -10.94 -1.23 10.99
CA GLU A 310 -11.34 -2.20 12.02
C GLU A 310 -12.84 -2.18 12.35
N CYS A 311 -13.62 -1.18 11.89
CA CYS A 311 -15.07 -1.16 12.09
C CYS A 311 -15.80 -2.34 11.41
N CYS A 312 -17.01 -2.64 11.90
CA CYS A 312 -17.92 -3.58 11.24
C CYS A 312 -18.21 -3.13 9.80
N GLY A 313 -17.97 -4.03 8.83
CA GLY A 313 -18.06 -3.72 7.40
C GLY A 313 -16.89 -2.89 6.86
N GLY A 314 -15.83 -2.69 7.65
CA GLY A 314 -14.60 -2.00 7.26
C GLY A 314 -13.68 -2.85 6.39
N LEU A 315 -12.46 -2.32 6.12
CA LEU A 315 -11.49 -2.99 5.24
C LEU A 315 -11.12 -4.39 5.74
N ARG A 316 -10.96 -4.57 7.05
CA ARG A 316 -10.55 -5.86 7.61
C ARG A 316 -11.59 -6.95 7.39
N ASP A 317 -12.88 -6.63 7.52
CA ASP A 317 -13.95 -7.60 7.28
C ASP A 317 -13.98 -8.05 5.82
N ILE A 318 -13.73 -7.13 4.88
CA ILE A 318 -13.61 -7.45 3.45
C ILE A 318 -12.37 -8.32 3.19
N GLU A 319 -11.24 -8.03 3.82
CA GLU A 319 -10.01 -8.83 3.71
C GLU A 319 -10.25 -10.28 4.18
N MET A 320 -10.87 -10.43 5.35
CA MET A 320 -11.20 -11.74 5.91
C MET A 320 -12.20 -12.50 5.05
N LEU A 321 -13.23 -11.82 4.52
CA LEU A 321 -14.16 -12.40 3.54
C LEU A 321 -13.40 -12.96 2.33
N LEU A 322 -12.54 -12.15 1.73
CA LEU A 322 -11.77 -12.56 0.55
C LEU A 322 -10.84 -13.73 0.84
N LEU A 323 -10.16 -13.74 1.99
CA LEU A 323 -9.32 -14.86 2.41
C LEU A 323 -10.10 -16.19 2.54
N MET A 324 -11.28 -16.16 3.16
CA MET A 324 -12.15 -17.33 3.25
C MET A 324 -12.57 -17.84 1.86
N TYR A 325 -12.90 -16.94 0.94
CA TYR A 325 -13.22 -17.32 -0.44
C TYR A 325 -12.00 -17.79 -1.25
N LYS A 326 -10.79 -17.29 -0.98
CA LYS A 326 -9.54 -17.87 -1.54
C LYS A 326 -9.37 -19.31 -1.10
N ALA A 327 -9.58 -19.60 0.18
CA ALA A 327 -9.51 -20.97 0.71
C ALA A 327 -10.59 -21.87 0.10
N LYS A 328 -11.84 -21.39 0.02
CA LYS A 328 -12.97 -22.12 -0.59
C LYS A 328 -12.70 -22.50 -2.05
N HIS A 329 -12.22 -21.56 -2.86
CA HIS A 329 -12.00 -21.77 -4.29
C HIS A 329 -10.58 -22.26 -4.63
N ARG A 330 -9.70 -22.36 -3.63
CA ARG A 330 -8.29 -22.76 -3.79
C ARG A 330 -7.55 -21.88 -4.79
N VAL A 331 -7.73 -20.57 -4.67
CA VAL A 331 -7.15 -19.57 -5.57
C VAL A 331 -6.18 -18.62 -4.87
N ARG A 332 -5.29 -18.02 -5.66
CA ARG A 332 -4.17 -17.18 -5.18
C ARG A 332 -4.28 -15.70 -5.53
N ASP A 333 -5.38 -15.28 -6.12
CA ASP A 333 -5.66 -13.90 -6.52
C ASP A 333 -5.35 -12.90 -5.39
N PRO A 334 -4.77 -11.72 -5.69
CA PRO A 334 -4.67 -10.63 -4.73
C PRO A 334 -6.03 -10.34 -4.07
N LEU A 335 -6.03 -9.88 -2.81
CA LEU A 335 -7.25 -9.44 -2.13
C LEU A 335 -7.70 -8.08 -2.66
N SER A 336 -8.03 -8.03 -3.94
CA SER A 336 -8.32 -6.82 -4.68
C SER A 336 -9.73 -6.87 -5.26
N ARG A 337 -10.16 -5.73 -5.77
CA ARG A 337 -11.42 -5.58 -6.47
C ARG A 337 -11.58 -6.51 -7.68
N LYS A 338 -10.48 -6.89 -8.34
CA LYS A 338 -10.49 -7.87 -9.43
C LYS A 338 -10.96 -9.23 -8.93
N PHE A 339 -10.58 -9.58 -7.70
CA PHE A 339 -11.02 -10.82 -7.08
C PHE A 339 -12.49 -10.75 -6.63
N LEU A 340 -12.95 -9.63 -6.07
CA LEU A 340 -14.40 -9.43 -5.80
C LEU A 340 -15.24 -9.58 -7.07
N HIS A 341 -14.77 -9.00 -8.19
CA HIS A 341 -15.43 -9.14 -9.49
C HIS A 341 -15.50 -10.61 -9.92
N ARG A 342 -14.37 -11.33 -9.85
CA ARG A 342 -14.31 -12.77 -10.16
C ARG A 342 -15.18 -13.62 -9.23
N LEU A 343 -15.33 -13.26 -7.96
CA LEU A 343 -16.22 -13.96 -7.04
C LEU A 343 -17.68 -13.85 -7.45
N ALA A 344 -18.11 -12.74 -8.07
CA ALA A 344 -19.45 -12.63 -8.62
C ALA A 344 -19.70 -13.64 -9.78
N GLU A 345 -18.65 -14.08 -10.48
CA GLU A 345 -18.72 -15.12 -11.51
C GLU A 345 -18.65 -16.53 -10.91
N LEU A 346 -17.80 -16.74 -9.90
CA LEU A 346 -17.63 -18.02 -9.21
C LEU A 346 -18.84 -18.38 -8.33
N GLU A 347 -19.55 -17.37 -7.83
CA GLU A 347 -20.70 -17.51 -6.95
C GLU A 347 -21.92 -16.73 -7.50
N PRO A 348 -22.51 -17.14 -8.65
CA PRO A 348 -23.55 -16.37 -9.33
C PRO A 348 -24.77 -16.06 -8.46
N ARG A 349 -25.06 -16.92 -7.47
CA ARG A 349 -26.14 -16.73 -6.49
C ARG A 349 -25.96 -15.46 -5.65
N TYR A 350 -24.71 -15.06 -5.39
CA TYR A 350 -24.34 -13.93 -4.54
C TYR A 350 -23.68 -12.80 -5.33
N ALA A 351 -23.89 -12.76 -6.65
CA ALA A 351 -23.20 -11.85 -7.54
C ALA A 351 -23.53 -10.38 -7.26
N GLU A 352 -24.75 -10.07 -6.81
CA GLU A 352 -25.14 -8.71 -6.46
C GLU A 352 -24.48 -8.24 -5.16
N GLU A 353 -24.39 -9.13 -4.17
CA GLU A 353 -23.69 -8.92 -2.92
C GLU A 353 -22.20 -8.63 -3.17
N PHE A 354 -21.51 -9.46 -3.96
CA PHE A 354 -20.11 -9.21 -4.30
C PHE A 354 -19.91 -7.90 -5.06
N ARG A 355 -20.79 -7.55 -6.00
CA ARG A 355 -20.75 -6.24 -6.69
C ARG A 355 -21.00 -5.07 -5.73
N TYR A 356 -21.82 -5.25 -4.70
CA TYR A 356 -22.00 -4.24 -3.68
C TYR A 356 -20.73 -4.08 -2.83
N ILE A 357 -20.15 -5.19 -2.36
CA ILE A 357 -18.89 -5.17 -1.59
C ILE A 357 -17.75 -4.59 -2.42
N GLU A 358 -17.70 -4.86 -3.72
CA GLU A 358 -16.74 -4.23 -4.64
C GLU A 358 -16.86 -2.72 -4.63
N LYS A 359 -18.08 -2.16 -4.72
CA LYS A 359 -18.32 -0.71 -4.68
C LYS A 359 -18.06 -0.07 -3.31
N HIS A 360 -18.23 -0.84 -2.24
CA HIS A 360 -18.02 -0.40 -0.87
C HIS A 360 -16.54 -0.40 -0.46
N PHE A 361 -15.81 -1.47 -0.79
CA PHE A 361 -14.38 -1.37 -1.14
C PHE A 361 -14.22 -0.28 -2.21
N ASN A 362 -13.09 0.25 -2.63
CA ASN A 362 -13.04 1.55 -3.38
C ASN A 362 -13.58 2.75 -2.61
N PHE A 363 -14.85 2.81 -2.19
CA PHE A 363 -15.36 3.95 -1.43
C PHE A 363 -14.57 4.09 -0.12
N ILE A 364 -14.49 3.04 0.69
CA ILE A 364 -13.72 3.09 1.95
C ILE A 364 -12.21 3.15 1.72
N LYS A 365 -11.71 2.56 0.62
CA LYS A 365 -10.29 2.62 0.25
C LYS A 365 -9.88 4.04 -0.13
N ASN A 366 -10.63 4.66 -1.03
CA ASN A 366 -10.45 6.05 -1.43
C ASN A 366 -10.59 6.99 -0.24
N LEU A 367 -11.59 6.78 0.63
CA LEU A 367 -11.73 7.54 1.87
C LEU A 367 -10.46 7.44 2.74
N ARG A 368 -9.98 6.22 3.00
CA ARG A 368 -8.75 5.98 3.77
C ARG A 368 -7.56 6.67 3.11
N ASP A 369 -7.37 6.51 1.81
CA ASP A 369 -6.21 7.03 1.09
C ASP A 369 -6.16 8.56 1.12
N ILE A 370 -7.27 9.22 0.79
CA ILE A 370 -7.35 10.68 0.83
C ILE A 370 -7.20 11.19 2.26
N TYR A 371 -7.79 10.50 3.25
CA TYR A 371 -7.60 10.85 4.66
C TYR A 371 -6.13 10.75 5.07
N ARG A 372 -5.43 9.68 4.68
CA ARG A 372 -3.99 9.51 4.94
C ARG A 372 -3.13 10.58 4.29
N LEU A 373 -3.46 10.97 3.06
CA LEU A 373 -2.74 11.99 2.31
C LEU A 373 -3.00 13.43 2.80
N LYS A 374 -4.22 13.73 3.27
CA LYS A 374 -4.62 15.09 3.66
C LYS A 374 -4.57 15.37 5.16
N VAL A 375 -4.89 14.37 5.98
CA VAL A 375 -5.06 14.51 7.43
C VAL A 375 -3.91 13.84 8.15
N ALA A 376 -3.93 12.50 8.23
CA ALA A 376 -2.92 11.73 8.96
C ALA A 376 -2.94 10.25 8.58
N ALA A 377 -1.78 9.59 8.66
CA ALA A 377 -1.62 8.16 8.40
C ALA A 377 -2.16 7.27 9.53
N HIS A 378 -3.44 7.38 9.85
CA HIS A 378 -4.16 6.47 10.75
C HIS A 378 -5.55 6.14 10.20
N ASN A 379 -6.22 5.15 10.79
CA ASN A 379 -7.50 4.64 10.26
C ASN A 379 -8.74 5.26 10.93
N VAL A 380 -8.58 5.96 12.05
CA VAL A 380 -9.69 6.61 12.77
C VAL A 380 -10.09 7.93 12.10
N ILE A 381 -11.34 8.06 11.67
CA ILE A 381 -11.90 9.29 11.12
C ILE A 381 -12.19 10.29 12.24
N ASN A 382 -11.65 11.50 12.12
CA ASN A 382 -12.15 12.66 12.84
C ASN A 382 -12.98 13.54 11.89
N ARG A 383 -14.24 13.78 12.27
CA ARG A 383 -15.23 14.57 11.52
C ARG A 383 -14.74 15.99 11.24
N GLU A 384 -13.97 16.60 12.14
CA GLU A 384 -13.45 17.97 11.98
C GLU A 384 -12.52 18.12 10.78
N TYR A 385 -11.84 17.04 10.35
CA TYR A 385 -10.88 17.08 9.24
C TYR A 385 -11.48 16.62 7.90
N LEU A 386 -12.71 16.10 7.91
CA LEU A 386 -13.38 15.61 6.70
C LEU A 386 -13.70 16.66 5.63
N PRO A 387 -13.91 17.96 5.91
CA PRO A 387 -14.17 18.94 4.84
C PRO A 387 -13.08 18.94 3.76
N SER A 388 -11.81 18.77 4.15
CA SER A 388 -10.68 18.70 3.20
C SER A 388 -10.69 17.44 2.34
N VAL A 389 -11.23 16.33 2.86
CA VAL A 389 -11.33 15.02 2.21
C VAL A 389 -12.54 14.97 1.27
N ALA A 390 -13.67 15.51 1.73
CA ALA A 390 -14.95 15.54 1.03
C ALA A 390 -14.85 16.12 -0.39
N ALA A 391 -14.11 17.23 -0.56
CA ALA A 391 -13.89 17.85 -1.85
C ALA A 391 -13.19 16.92 -2.86
N SER A 392 -12.18 16.17 -2.42
CA SER A 392 -11.47 15.20 -3.29
C SER A 392 -12.30 13.96 -3.58
N MET A 393 -13.26 13.63 -2.71
CA MET A 393 -14.19 12.52 -2.91
C MET A 393 -15.45 12.92 -3.70
N GLY A 394 -15.55 14.17 -4.16
CA GLY A 394 -16.67 14.65 -4.98
C GLY A 394 -17.92 15.06 -4.20
N TYR A 395 -17.84 15.25 -2.89
CA TYR A 395 -18.96 15.71 -2.04
C TYR A 395 -19.11 17.25 -2.03
N GLY A 396 -18.20 17.96 -2.72
CA GLY A 396 -18.14 19.42 -2.71
C GLY A 396 -17.25 19.99 -1.61
N ASP A 397 -17.23 21.30 -1.52
CA ASP A 397 -16.40 22.10 -0.62
C ASP A 397 -17.23 23.01 0.31
N ASP A 398 -18.53 22.74 0.41
CA ASP A 398 -19.43 23.44 1.33
C ASP A 398 -19.33 22.93 2.77
N ASP A 399 -19.92 23.68 3.71
CA ASP A 399 -19.89 23.38 5.15
C ASP A 399 -20.57 22.04 5.51
N LYS A 400 -21.35 21.44 4.61
CA LYS A 400 -22.07 20.17 4.81
C LYS A 400 -21.36 18.99 4.15
N ALA A 401 -20.38 19.22 3.27
CA ALA A 401 -19.72 18.18 2.50
C ALA A 401 -19.06 17.10 3.39
N GLY A 402 -18.36 17.53 4.46
CA GLY A 402 -17.74 16.62 5.43
C GLY A 402 -18.76 15.75 6.15
N GLU A 403 -19.90 16.33 6.52
CA GLU A 403 -21.00 15.63 7.19
C GLU A 403 -21.71 14.65 6.26
N SER A 404 -21.92 15.03 4.99
CA SER A 404 -22.49 14.16 3.98
C SER A 404 -21.60 12.93 3.72
N LEU A 405 -20.28 13.13 3.64
CA LEU A 405 -19.32 12.05 3.49
C LEU A 405 -19.37 11.09 4.69
N TYR A 406 -19.39 11.64 5.90
CA TYR A 406 -19.43 10.83 7.12
C TYR A 406 -20.70 9.98 7.24
N ASN A 407 -21.87 10.57 6.95
CA ASN A 407 -23.14 9.83 6.98
C ASN A 407 -23.21 8.74 5.91
N HIS A 408 -22.64 8.98 4.72
CA HIS A 408 -22.53 7.94 3.70
C HIS A 408 -21.59 6.81 4.13
N PHE A 409 -20.48 7.15 4.81
CA PHE A 409 -19.59 6.15 5.40
C PHE A 409 -20.31 5.24 6.38
N LEU A 410 -21.00 5.79 7.39
CA LEU A 410 -21.74 5.00 8.38
C LEU A 410 -22.82 4.12 7.75
N THR A 411 -23.58 4.67 6.80
CA THR A 411 -24.68 3.93 6.14
C THR A 411 -24.15 2.76 5.32
N ASN A 412 -23.04 2.97 4.60
CA ASN A 412 -22.46 1.94 3.75
C ASN A 412 -21.75 0.85 4.54
N THR A 413 -21.02 1.19 5.61
CA THR A 413 -20.36 0.19 6.45
C THR A 413 -21.39 -0.72 7.15
N GLU A 414 -22.49 -0.15 7.66
CA GLU A 414 -23.57 -0.95 8.26
C GLU A 414 -24.20 -1.92 7.25
N LYS A 415 -24.46 -1.45 6.02
CA LYS A 415 -25.03 -2.31 4.96
C LYS A 415 -24.02 -3.37 4.50
N ALA A 416 -22.76 -3.01 4.34
CA ALA A 416 -21.69 -3.93 3.98
C ALA A 416 -21.51 -5.01 5.04
N TRP A 417 -21.53 -4.65 6.33
CA TRP A 417 -21.46 -5.61 7.43
C TRP A 417 -22.56 -6.69 7.36
N LYS A 418 -23.82 -6.28 7.14
CA LYS A 418 -24.95 -7.22 6.96
C LYS A 418 -24.72 -8.18 5.80
N ILE A 419 -24.24 -7.66 4.66
CA ILE A 419 -23.94 -8.46 3.47
C ILE A 419 -22.76 -9.41 3.71
N ILE A 420 -21.69 -8.94 4.35
CA ILE A 420 -20.51 -9.75 4.67
C ILE A 420 -20.92 -10.92 5.57
N ASN A 421 -21.68 -10.67 6.64
CA ASN A 421 -22.17 -11.73 7.52
C ASN A 421 -23.01 -12.76 6.77
N GLN A 422 -23.93 -12.32 5.91
CA GLN A 422 -24.70 -13.21 5.04
C GLN A 422 -23.79 -14.06 4.14
N LEU A 423 -22.76 -13.48 3.52
CA LEU A 423 -21.84 -14.23 2.66
C LEU A 423 -21.05 -15.26 3.47
N VAL A 424 -20.52 -14.86 4.63
CA VAL A 424 -19.74 -15.72 5.53
C VAL A 424 -20.54 -16.92 6.02
N GLU A 425 -21.78 -16.71 6.49
CA GLU A 425 -22.67 -17.80 6.95
C GLU A 425 -22.98 -18.83 5.86
N ASN A 426 -22.88 -18.43 4.59
CA ASN A 426 -23.19 -19.27 3.44
C ASN A 426 -21.95 -19.90 2.78
N ILE A 427 -20.76 -19.76 3.38
CA ILE A 427 -19.55 -20.43 2.91
C ILE A 427 -19.67 -21.94 3.13
N LYS A 428 -19.78 -22.68 2.02
CA LYS A 428 -19.76 -24.15 1.99
C LYS A 428 -18.52 -24.63 1.24
N ILE A 429 -17.71 -25.46 1.89
CA ILE A 429 -16.60 -26.16 1.25
C ILE A 429 -17.12 -27.50 0.75
N LYS A 430 -16.74 -27.87 -0.48
CA LYS A 430 -17.09 -29.16 -1.10
C LYS A 430 -16.17 -30.28 -0.64
#